data_AF-D3UXH6-F1
#
_entry.id   AF-D3UXH6-F1
#
_cell.length_a   1.000
_cell.length_b   1.000
_cell.length_c   1.000
_cell.angle_alpha   90.00
_cell.angle_beta   90.00
_cell.angle_gamma   90.00
#
_symmetry.space_group_name_H-M   'P 1'
#
loop_
_entity.id
_entity.type
_entity.pdbx_description
1 polymer ?
#
loop_
_entity_poly.entity_id
_entity_poly.type
_entity_poly.pdbx_seq_one_letter_code
_entity_poly.pdbx_strand_id
1 'polypeptide(L)'
;MALVKILVTNLFAGANLQKLEVGHTYEINDSIAVKWIDAGKAEASKDKKGEKLVFEVATPATMNFSEDSELQAELDDANAKMLAMIEAAKAKETELTEVLAAEKKRADDAEKALAEAARKAKKDGDNTE
;
A
#
# COMPACT_ATOMS: atom_id res chain seq x y z
N MET A 1 26.46 19.57 6.91
CA MET A 1 26.24 21.03 7.11
C MET A 1 27.43 21.72 6.46
N ALA A 2 27.17 22.72 5.63
CA ALA A 2 28.15 23.41 4.80
C ALA A 2 28.06 24.93 5.02
N LEU A 3 29.20 25.60 4.89
CA LEU A 3 29.30 27.06 4.94
C LEU A 3 29.28 27.62 3.52
N VAL A 4 28.32 28.49 3.25
CA VAL A 4 28.19 29.14 1.94
C VAL A 4 28.13 30.65 2.09
N LYS A 5 28.84 31.36 1.22
CA LYS A 5 28.83 32.81 1.14
C LYS A 5 27.88 33.25 0.04
N ILE A 6 26.96 34.15 0.34
CA ILE A 6 25.91 34.55 -0.61
C ILE A 6 26.44 35.54 -1.65
N LEU A 7 26.05 35.35 -2.91
CA LEU A 7 26.48 36.19 -4.03
C LEU A 7 25.35 37.08 -4.58
N VAL A 8 24.09 36.77 -4.27
CA VAL A 8 22.91 37.43 -4.86
C VAL A 8 22.05 38.13 -3.81
N THR A 9 21.47 39.27 -4.19
CA THR A 9 20.69 40.15 -3.28
C THR A 9 19.28 39.64 -2.95
N ASN A 10 18.80 38.63 -3.67
CA ASN A 10 17.42 38.13 -3.61
C ASN A 10 17.37 36.65 -3.20
N LEU A 11 18.21 36.24 -2.26
CA LEU A 11 18.17 34.91 -1.68
C LEU A 11 17.43 34.95 -0.34
N PHE A 12 16.48 34.04 -0.17
CA PHE A 12 15.66 33.94 1.03
C PHE A 12 15.69 32.51 1.56
N ALA A 13 15.54 32.36 2.87
CA ALA A 13 15.63 31.07 3.56
C ALA A 13 14.52 30.92 4.61
N GLY A 14 14.03 29.70 4.80
CA GLY A 14 12.96 29.39 5.78
C GLY A 14 11.56 29.83 5.36
N ALA A 15 10.55 29.42 6.15
CA ALA A 15 9.14 29.73 5.90
C ALA A 15 8.81 31.21 6.17
N ASN A 16 9.59 31.88 7.02
CA ASN A 16 9.51 33.32 7.26
C ASN A 16 10.12 34.16 6.11
N LEU A 17 10.64 33.52 5.06
CA LEU A 17 11.34 34.16 3.95
C LEU A 17 12.43 35.13 4.45
N GLN A 18 13.28 34.66 5.36
CA GLN A 18 14.40 35.46 5.86
C GLN A 18 15.35 35.79 4.70
N LYS A 19 15.53 37.09 4.43
CA LYS A 19 16.46 37.58 3.41
C LYS A 19 17.91 37.35 3.86
N LEU A 20 18.73 36.79 2.97
CA LEU A 20 20.15 36.57 3.21
C LEU A 20 20.99 37.70 2.59
N GLU A 21 22.02 38.12 3.32
CA GLU A 21 22.86 39.23 2.91
C GLU A 21 23.99 38.78 1.97
N VAL A 22 24.24 39.55 0.90
CA VAL A 22 25.36 39.31 -0.01
C VAL A 22 26.67 39.48 0.74
N GLY A 23 27.59 38.54 0.53
CA GLY A 23 28.89 38.54 1.17
C GLY A 23 28.90 37.93 2.57
N HIS A 24 27.73 37.68 3.18
CA HIS A 24 27.63 36.96 4.44
C HIS A 24 27.74 35.45 4.22
N THR A 25 28.37 34.78 5.19
CA THR A 25 28.53 33.32 5.23
C THR A 25 27.50 32.71 6.18
N TYR A 26 26.70 31.77 5.67
CA TYR A 26 25.68 31.04 6.43
C TYR A 26 25.99 29.55 6.52
N GLU A 27 25.60 28.93 7.63
CA GLU A 27 25.64 27.48 7.84
C GLU A 27 24.30 26.85 7.43
N ILE A 28 24.34 25.98 6.43
CA ILE A 28 23.15 25.33 5.86
C ILE A 28 23.37 23.83 5.63
N ASN A 29 22.31 23.11 5.27
CA ASN A 29 22.41 21.71 4.89
C ASN A 29 23.17 21.54 3.55
N ASP A 30 23.94 20.46 3.43
CA ASP A 30 24.79 20.19 2.26
C ASP A 30 23.98 20.10 0.96
N SER A 31 22.78 19.53 1.02
CA SER A 31 21.89 19.41 -0.14
C SER A 31 21.42 20.77 -0.68
N ILE A 32 21.26 21.77 0.20
CA ILE A 32 20.89 23.14 -0.17
C ILE A 32 22.12 23.90 -0.66
N ALA A 33 23.27 23.70 -0.03
CA ALA A 33 24.53 24.31 -0.44
C ALA A 33 24.89 23.97 -1.88
N VAL A 34 24.81 22.69 -2.25
CA VAL A 34 25.05 22.25 -3.64
C VAL A 34 24.14 22.99 -4.62
N LYS A 35 22.82 23.03 -4.34
CA LYS A 35 21.85 23.73 -5.21
C LYS A 35 22.14 25.23 -5.35
N TRP A 36 22.57 25.89 -4.28
CA TRP A 36 22.89 27.32 -4.31
C TRP A 36 24.18 27.60 -5.06
N ILE A 37 25.19 26.74 -4.92
CA ILE A 37 26.46 26.86 -5.63
C ILE A 37 26.28 26.58 -7.12
N ASP A 38 25.59 25.51 -7.49
CA ASP A 38 25.33 25.15 -8.89
C ASP A 38 24.50 26.23 -9.61
N ALA A 39 23.59 26.88 -8.88
CA ALA A 39 22.79 27.99 -9.40
C ALA A 39 23.52 29.34 -9.40
N GLY A 40 24.79 29.40 -8.98
CA GLY A 40 25.58 30.63 -8.88
C GLY A 40 25.06 31.64 -7.85
N LYS A 41 24.25 31.20 -6.89
CA LYS A 41 23.64 32.03 -5.84
C LYS A 41 24.53 32.18 -4.61
N ALA A 42 25.41 31.22 -4.38
CA ALA A 42 26.36 31.21 -3.28
C ALA A 42 27.67 30.53 -3.72
N GLU A 43 28.74 30.70 -2.95
CA GLU A 43 30.01 29.99 -3.11
C GLU A 43 30.38 29.25 -1.83
N ALA A 44 31.19 28.19 -1.93
CA ALA A 44 31.71 27.50 -0.76
C ALA A 44 32.62 28.44 0.04
N SER A 45 32.31 28.65 1.31
CA SER A 45 33.11 29.50 2.19
C SER A 45 34.20 28.69 2.91
N LYS A 46 35.37 29.30 3.08
CA LYS A 46 36.48 28.79 3.92
C LYS A 46 36.48 29.43 5.31
N ASP A 47 35.45 30.22 5.63
CA ASP A 47 35.35 30.88 6.92
C ASP A 47 35.27 29.85 8.05
N LYS A 48 35.81 30.21 9.21
CA LYS A 48 35.81 29.32 10.38
C LYS A 48 34.44 29.20 11.04
N LYS A 49 33.54 30.17 10.78
CA LYS A 49 32.18 30.26 11.33
C LYS A 49 31.28 30.94 10.32
N GLY A 50 30.05 30.46 10.20
CA GLY A 50 28.96 31.15 9.52
C GLY A 50 27.78 31.35 10.47
N GLU A 51 26.87 32.23 10.09
CA GLU A 51 25.62 32.43 10.81
C GLU A 51 24.72 31.20 10.64
N LYS A 52 24.25 30.65 11.75
CA LYS A 52 23.32 29.52 11.72
C LYS A 52 21.94 30.02 11.38
N LEU A 53 21.38 29.51 10.28
CA LEU A 53 19.99 29.76 9.95
C LEU A 53 19.09 28.89 10.84
N VAL A 54 18.25 29.55 11.64
CA VAL A 54 17.18 28.89 12.40
C VAL A 54 15.98 28.84 11.48
N PHE A 55 15.70 27.67 10.94
CA PHE A 55 14.51 27.45 10.13
C PHE A 55 13.33 27.18 11.05
N GLU A 56 12.47 28.19 11.21
CA GLU A 56 11.11 27.97 11.69
C GLU A 56 10.37 27.22 10.57
N VAL A 57 10.42 25.89 10.63
CA VAL A 57 9.51 25.06 9.85
C VAL A 57 8.15 25.19 10.51
N ALA A 58 7.12 25.50 9.72
CA ALA A 58 5.74 25.34 10.15
C ALA A 58 5.48 23.84 10.35
N THR A 59 5.98 23.31 11.46
CA THR A 59 5.53 22.02 11.96
C THR A 59 4.08 22.26 12.33
N PRO A 60 3.12 21.57 11.70
CA PRO A 60 1.73 21.69 12.10
C PRO A 60 1.67 21.50 13.61
N ALA A 61 1.10 22.48 14.33
CA ALA A 61 0.85 22.33 15.74
C ALA A 61 -0.07 21.12 15.87
N THR A 62 0.48 20.01 16.37
CA THR A 62 -0.15 18.70 16.48
C THR A 62 -0.63 18.11 15.15
N MET A 63 0.10 17.13 14.60
CA MET A 63 -0.61 16.00 14.00
C MET A 63 -1.37 15.36 15.17
N ASN A 64 -2.69 15.54 15.20
CA ASN A 64 -3.52 14.84 16.16
C ASN A 64 -3.49 13.36 15.77
N PHE A 65 -2.57 12.60 16.36
CA PHE A 65 -2.45 11.14 16.20
C PHE A 65 -3.69 10.36 16.73
N SER A 66 -4.81 11.03 16.99
CA SER A 66 -6.09 10.40 17.30
C SER A 66 -6.67 9.68 16.09
N GLU A 67 -6.52 10.25 14.89
CA GLU A 67 -6.97 9.61 13.64
C GLU A 67 -6.20 8.30 13.37
N ASP A 68 -4.92 8.20 13.78
CA ASP A 68 -4.13 6.98 13.65
C ASP A 68 -4.71 5.81 14.49
N SER A 69 -5.32 6.11 15.65
CA SER A 69 -5.96 5.06 16.47
C SER A 69 -7.27 4.57 15.86
N GLU A 70 -8.03 5.46 15.22
CA GLU A 70 -9.27 5.10 14.52
C GLU A 70 -8.98 4.30 13.24
N LEU A 71 -7.98 4.74 12.46
CA LEU A 71 -7.48 4.01 11.28
C LEU A 71 -6.93 2.63 11.65
N GLN A 72 -6.22 2.52 12.77
CA GLN A 72 -5.71 1.23 13.26
C GLN A 72 -6.86 0.29 13.67
N ALA A 73 -7.89 0.83 14.35
CA ALA A 73 -9.07 0.05 14.71
C ALA A 73 -9.86 -0.43 13.47
N GLU A 74 -9.99 0.41 12.45
CA GLU A 74 -10.66 0.05 11.20
C GLU A 74 -9.86 -1.00 10.40
N LEU A 75 -8.52 -0.91 10.42
CA LEU A 75 -7.64 -1.93 9.84
C LEU A 75 -7.80 -3.29 10.53
N ASP A 76 -7.86 -3.29 11.87
CA ASP A 76 -8.04 -4.52 12.66
C ASP A 76 -9.42 -5.14 12.40
N ASP A 77 -10.48 -4.33 12.33
CA ASP A 77 -11.84 -4.78 12.00
C ASP A 77 -11.93 -5.34 10.57
N ALA A 78 -11.33 -4.65 9.58
CA ALA A 78 -11.27 -5.13 8.21
C ALA A 78 -10.52 -6.47 8.09
N ASN A 79 -9.41 -6.63 8.82
CA ASN A 79 -8.66 -7.87 8.88
C ASN A 79 -9.48 -9.01 9.52
N ALA A 80 -10.20 -8.72 10.61
CA ALA A 80 -11.08 -9.70 11.24
C ALA A 80 -12.20 -10.16 10.29
N LYS A 81 -12.85 -9.23 9.57
CA LYS A 81 -13.87 -9.54 8.55
C LYS A 81 -13.31 -10.36 7.40
N MET A 82 -12.11 -10.04 6.91
CA MET A 82 -11.43 -10.80 5.86
C MET A 82 -11.18 -12.25 6.30
N LEU A 83 -10.66 -12.46 7.51
CA LEU A 83 -10.42 -13.80 8.04
C LEU A 83 -11.71 -14.61 8.18
N ALA A 84 -12.78 -13.99 8.69
CA ALA A 84 -14.09 -14.64 8.80
C ALA A 84 -14.67 -15.03 7.42
N MET A 85 -14.52 -14.17 6.40
CA MET A 85 -14.94 -14.50 5.04
C MET A 85 -14.12 -15.65 4.44
N ILE A 86 -12.82 -15.70 4.68
CA ILE A 86 -11.96 -16.79 4.22
C ILE A 86 -12.38 -18.12 4.85
N GLU A 87 -12.69 -18.13 6.14
CA GLU A 87 -13.12 -19.34 6.84
C GLU A 87 -14.51 -19.81 6.37
N ALA A 88 -15.44 -18.87 6.19
CA ALA A 88 -16.75 -19.18 5.61
C ALA A 88 -16.63 -19.71 4.16
N ALA A 89 -15.72 -19.15 3.35
CA ALA A 89 -15.47 -19.62 2.00
C ALA A 89 -14.90 -21.06 1.99
N LYS A 90 -13.96 -21.38 2.88
CA LYS A 90 -13.40 -22.74 3.02
C LYS A 90 -14.45 -23.76 3.47
N ALA A 91 -15.30 -23.38 4.43
CA ALA A 91 -16.40 -24.23 4.87
C ALA A 91 -17.35 -24.55 3.71
N LYS A 92 -17.71 -23.51 2.93
CA LYS A 92 -18.57 -23.66 1.75
C LYS A 92 -17.92 -24.44 0.62
N GLU A 93 -16.61 -24.30 0.41
CA GLU A 93 -15.85 -25.08 -0.57
C GLU A 93 -15.86 -26.57 -0.22
N THR A 94 -15.70 -26.89 1.07
CA THR A 94 -15.81 -28.26 1.57
C THR A 94 -17.21 -28.82 1.32
N GLU A 95 -18.25 -28.08 1.70
CA GLU A 95 -19.65 -28.47 1.49
C GLU A 95 -19.95 -28.70 0.00
N LEU A 96 -19.54 -27.78 -0.88
CA LEU A 96 -19.74 -27.92 -2.32
C LEU A 96 -19.01 -29.14 -2.90
N THR A 97 -17.82 -29.46 -2.39
CA THR A 97 -17.05 -30.63 -2.82
C THR A 97 -17.79 -31.92 -2.46
N GLU A 98 -18.34 -32.00 -1.24
CA GLU A 98 -19.15 -33.15 -0.80
C GLU A 98 -20.44 -33.29 -1.59
N VAL A 99 -21.16 -32.19 -1.82
CA VAL A 99 -22.39 -32.17 -2.64
C VAL A 99 -22.09 -32.63 -4.07
N LEU A 100 -21.01 -32.14 -4.68
CA LEU A 100 -20.62 -32.54 -6.04
C LEU A 100 -20.25 -34.03 -6.11
N ALA A 101 -19.58 -34.57 -5.09
CA ALA A 101 -19.25 -35.99 -5.01
C ALA A 101 -20.52 -36.85 -4.88
N ALA A 102 -21.47 -36.45 -4.03
CA ALA A 102 -22.74 -37.14 -3.86
C ALA A 102 -23.59 -37.11 -5.14
N GLU A 103 -23.62 -35.97 -5.84
CA GLU A 103 -24.37 -35.83 -7.09
C GLU A 103 -23.75 -36.66 -8.22
N LYS A 104 -22.43 -36.69 -8.35
CA LYS A 104 -21.74 -37.57 -9.31
C LYS A 104 -22.08 -39.05 -9.07
N LYS A 105 -22.05 -39.48 -7.81
CA LYS A 105 -22.43 -40.86 -7.46
C LYS A 105 -23.88 -41.15 -7.84
N ARG A 106 -24.80 -40.22 -7.58
CA ARG A 106 -26.22 -40.38 -7.94
C ARG A 106 -26.41 -40.46 -9.46
N ALA A 107 -25.67 -39.67 -10.23
CA ALA A 107 -25.67 -39.72 -11.68
C ALA A 107 -25.16 -41.08 -12.18
N ASP A 108 -24.02 -41.56 -11.69
CA ASP A 108 -23.45 -42.85 -12.06
C ASP A 108 -24.42 -44.02 -11.74
N ASP A 109 -25.04 -43.99 -10.56
CA ASP A 109 -26.02 -45.00 -10.14
C ASP A 109 -27.28 -44.97 -11.05
N ALA A 110 -27.75 -43.78 -11.44
CA ALA A 110 -28.90 -43.61 -12.34
C ALA A 110 -28.59 -44.08 -13.76
N GLU A 111 -27.41 -43.76 -14.30
CA GLU A 111 -26.97 -44.23 -15.62
C GLU A 111 -26.89 -45.75 -15.68
N LYS A 112 -26.35 -46.38 -14.62
CA LYS A 112 -26.29 -47.84 -14.51
C LYS A 112 -27.69 -48.46 -14.49
N ALA A 113 -28.60 -47.91 -13.69
CA ALA A 113 -29.98 -48.39 -13.60
C ALA A 113 -30.70 -48.29 -14.96
N LEU A 114 -30.48 -47.18 -15.69
CA LEU A 114 -31.08 -46.97 -17.01
C LEU A 114 -30.51 -47.95 -18.05
N ALA A 115 -29.21 -48.22 -18.02
CA ALA A 115 -28.58 -49.23 -18.87
C ALA A 115 -29.10 -50.66 -18.58
N GLU A 116 -29.31 -51.00 -17.31
CA GLU A 116 -29.88 -52.29 -16.92
C GLU A 116 -31.35 -52.42 -17.36
N ALA A 117 -32.16 -51.37 -17.19
CA ALA A 117 -33.54 -51.33 -17.65
C ALA A 117 -33.63 -51.48 -19.18
N ALA A 118 -32.79 -50.76 -19.93
CA ALA A 118 -32.72 -50.88 -21.38
C ALA A 118 -32.31 -52.29 -21.85
N ARG A 119 -31.40 -52.96 -21.13
CA ARG A 119 -31.02 -54.35 -21.40
C ARG A 119 -32.15 -55.33 -21.14
N LYS A 120 -32.93 -55.14 -20.06
CA LYS A 120 -34.10 -55.98 -19.75
C LYS A 120 -35.19 -55.81 -20.81
N ALA A 121 -35.53 -54.57 -21.17
CA ALA A 121 -36.52 -54.28 -22.19
C ALA A 121 -36.18 -54.91 -23.55
N LYS A 122 -34.89 -54.89 -23.96
CA LYS A 122 -34.45 -55.60 -25.17
C LYS A 122 -34.63 -57.12 -25.10
N LYS A 123 -34.33 -57.73 -23.95
CA LYS A 123 -34.50 -59.18 -23.76
C LYS A 123 -35.97 -59.59 -23.75
N ASP A 124 -36.82 -58.79 -23.14
CA ASP A 124 -38.26 -59.11 -23.04
C ASP A 124 -38.95 -58.96 -24.41
N GLY A 125 -38.54 -58.00 -25.24
CA GLY A 125 -39.04 -57.83 -26.61
C GLY A 125 -38.58 -58.91 -27.60
N ASP A 126 -37.37 -59.46 -27.46
CA ASP A 126 -36.84 -60.55 -28.30
C ASP A 126 -37.47 -61.92 -27.96
N ASN A 127 -38.08 -62.05 -26.78
CA ASN A 127 -38.72 -63.27 -26.30
C ASN A 127 -40.24 -63.30 -26.57
N THR A 128 -40.77 -62.30 -27.29
CA THR A 128 -42.20 -62.17 -27.63
C THR A 128 -42.51 -62.23 -29.14
N GLU A 129 -41.53 -62.47 -30.00
CA GLU A 129 -41.71 -62.76 -31.44
C GLU A 129 -41.53 -64.24 -31.79
#